data_AF-A0A916V9U7-F1
#
_entry.id   AF-A0A916V9U7-F1
#
_cell.length_a   1.000
_cell.length_b   1.000
_cell.length_c   1.000
_cell.angle_alpha   90.00
_cell.angle_beta   90.00
_cell.angle_gamma   90.00
#
_symmetry.space_group_name_H-M   'P 1'
#
loop_
_entity.id
_entity.type
_entity.pdbx_description
1 polymer ?
#
loop_
_entity_poly.entity_id
_entity_poly.type
_entity_poly.pdbx_seq_one_letter_code
_entity_poly.pdbx_strand_id
1 'polypeptide(L)' 'MSKVPSLSSIDEPFKNAPPEIQRIVTQVIKIEKDRLDKNELGRINEDILTIVKEEVQ' A
#
# COMPACT_ATOMS: atom_id res chain seq x y z
N MET A 1 11.55 -19.66 18.37
CA MET A 1 11.94 -18.24 18.16
C MET A 1 11.40 -17.82 16.80
N SER A 2 10.38 -16.96 16.76
CA SER A 2 9.83 -16.46 15.50
C SER A 2 10.88 -15.57 14.84
N LYS A 3 11.30 -15.95 13.63
CA LYS A 3 12.31 -15.25 12.84
C LYS A 3 11.72 -13.88 12.46
N VAL A 4 12.28 -12.80 12.99
CA VAL A 4 11.90 -11.44 12.57
C VAL A 4 12.16 -11.38 11.06
N PRO A 5 11.16 -11.06 10.22
CA PRO A 5 11.37 -10.94 8.78
C PRO A 5 12.49 -9.92 8.54
N SER A 6 13.48 -10.29 7.72
CA SER A 6 14.46 -9.31 7.26
C SER A 6 13.73 -8.26 6.42
N LEU A 7 14.19 -7.01 6.42
CA LEU A 7 13.61 -5.95 5.57
C LEU A 7 13.49 -6.41 4.10
N SER A 8 14.48 -7.19 3.63
CA SER A 8 14.47 -7.81 2.31
C SER A 8 13.30 -8.75 2.06
N SER A 9 12.85 -9.52 3.06
CA SER A 9 11.71 -10.45 2.91
C SER A 9 10.35 -9.76 3.02
N ILE A 10 10.32 -8.49 3.44
CA ILE A 10 9.13 -7.64 3.42
C ILE A 10 8.99 -6.94 2.06
N ASP A 11 10.11 -6.56 1.43
CA ASP A 11 10.13 -5.85 0.13
C ASP A 11 9.99 -6.78 -1.09
N GLU A 12 10.46 -8.02 -1.00
CA GLU A 12 10.47 -8.98 -2.10
C GLU A 12 9.08 -9.23 -2.74
N PRO A 13 7.99 -9.38 -1.95
CA PRO A 13 6.65 -9.54 -2.50
C PRO A 13 6.20 -8.33 -3.33
N PHE A 14 6.61 -7.11 -2.96
CA PHE A 14 6.29 -5.90 -3.70
C PHE A 14 7.11 -5.80 -4.99
N LYS A 15 8.41 -6.09 -4.94
CA LYS A 15 9.30 -6.02 -6.12
C LYS A 15 8.89 -6.97 -7.25
N ASN A 16 8.36 -8.13 -6.88
CA ASN A 16 7.91 -9.16 -7.83
C ASN A 16 6.41 -9.08 -8.13
N ALA A 17 5.68 -8.13 -7.53
CA ALA A 17 4.26 -7.96 -7.78
C ALA A 17 4.00 -7.47 -9.21
N PRO A 18 2.83 -7.79 -9.80
CA PRO A 18 2.40 -7.19 -11.05
C PRO A 18 2.38 -5.65 -10.99
N PRO A 19 2.61 -4.94 -12.12
CA PRO A 19 2.66 -3.48 -12.14
C PRO A 19 1.44 -2.79 -11.52
N GLU A 20 0.24 -3.33 -11.72
CA GLU A 20 -1.01 -2.86 -11.13
C GLU A 20 -0.98 -2.92 -9.61
N ILE A 21 -0.47 -4.02 -9.03
CA ILE A 21 -0.34 -4.18 -7.58
C ILE A 21 0.70 -3.21 -7.02
N GLN A 22 1.82 -3.00 -7.73
CA GLN A 22 2.83 -2.03 -7.33
C GLN A 22 2.26 -0.60 -7.30
N ARG A 23 1.46 -0.24 -8.30
CA ARG A 23 0.79 1.07 -8.39
C ARG A 23 -0.24 1.25 -7.27
N ILE A 24 -1.08 0.25 -7.00
CA ILE A 24 -2.03 0.26 -5.88
C ILE A 24 -1.31 0.54 -4.56
N VAL A 25 -0.29 -0.26 -4.23
CA VAL A 25 0.44 -0.12 -2.96
C VAL A 25 1.13 1.25 -2.86
N THR A 26 1.72 1.74 -3.95
CA THR A 26 2.35 3.07 -3.98
C THR A 26 1.36 4.19 -3.70
N GLN A 27 0.18 4.13 -4.31
CA GLN A 27 -0.87 5.14 -4.12
C GLN A 27 -1.46 5.09 -2.71
N VAL A 28 -1.68 3.90 -2.16
CA VAL A 28 -2.15 3.73 -0.78
C VAL A 28 -1.14 4.28 0.23
N ILE A 29 0.16 4.00 0.06
CA ILE A 29 1.21 4.56 0.93
C ILE A 29 1.22 6.10 0.89
N LYS A 30 1.03 6.69 -0.30
CA LYS A 30 0.98 8.15 -0.45
C LYS A 30 -0.18 8.74 0.35
N ILE A 31 -1.38 8.17 0.22
CA ILE A 31 -2.57 8.66 0.91
C ILE A 31 -2.42 8.48 2.42
N GLU A 32 -1.95 7.32 2.88
CA GLU A 32 -1.73 7.09 4.31
C GLU A 32 -0.72 8.09 4.91
N LYS A 33 0.36 8.44 4.17
CA LYS A 33 1.30 9.50 4.60
C LYS A 33 0.63 10.86 4.67
N ASP A 34 -0.10 11.26 3.63
CA ASP A 34 -0.79 12.55 3.58
C ASP A 34 -1.82 12.69 4.72
N ARG A 35 -2.44 11.57 5.14
CA ARG A 35 -3.42 11.51 6.24
C ARG A 35 -2.75 11.54 7.60
N LEU A 36 -1.65 10.82 7.79
CA LEU A 36 -0.81 10.91 8.99
C LEU A 36 -0.30 12.34 9.19
N ASP A 37 0.18 12.99 8.14
CA ASP A 37 0.63 14.39 8.17
C ASP A 37 -0.50 15.35 8.59
N LYS A 38 -1.75 15.04 8.23
CA LYS A 38 -2.96 15.80 8.57
C LYS A 38 -3.61 15.38 9.91
N ASN A 39 -3.07 14.39 10.62
CA ASN A 39 -3.70 13.74 11.79
C ASN A 39 -5.14 13.25 11.51
N GLU A 40 -5.42 12.85 10.27
CA GLU A 40 -6.75 12.43 9.85
C GLU A 40 -6.94 10.91 10.07
N LEU A 41 -7.61 10.54 11.17
CA LEU A 41 -7.80 9.14 11.59
C LEU A 41 -9.03 8.44 10.97
N GLY A 42 -9.58 8.95 9.86
CA GLY A 42 -10.75 8.39 9.17
C GLY A 42 -10.53 6.99 8.57
N ARG A 43 -11.52 6.46 7.84
CA ARG A 43 -11.39 5.19 7.09
C ARG A 43 -10.90 5.47 5.66
N ILE A 44 -9.81 4.83 5.21
CA ILE A 44 -9.30 4.90 3.82
C ILE A 44 -9.95 3.87 2.88
N ASN A 45 -10.85 3.02 3.38
CA ASN A 45 -11.35 1.87 2.63
C ASN A 45 -11.99 2.26 1.27
N GLU A 46 -12.64 3.42 1.20
CA GLU A 46 -13.26 3.92 -0.04
C GLU A 46 -12.20 4.40 -1.05
N ASP A 47 -11.14 5.04 -0.56
CA ASP A 47 -10.00 5.46 -1.39
C ASP A 47 -9.24 4.23 -1.94
N ILE A 48 -8.99 3.23 -1.10
CA ILE A 48 -8.37 1.96 -1.53
C ILE A 48 -9.23 1.28 -2.60
N LEU A 49 -10.55 1.21 -2.40
CA LEU A 49 -11.45 0.59 -3.37
C LEU A 49 -11.45 1.33 -4.71
N THR A 50 -11.34 2.65 -4.69
CA THR A 50 -11.23 3.49 -5.88
C THR A 50 -9.93 3.22 -6.62
N ILE A 51 -8.79 3.24 -5.91
CA ILE A 51 -7.46 2.94 -6.46
C ILE A 51 -7.41 1.55 -7.10
N VAL A 52 -7.95 0.54 -6.42
CA VAL A 52 -7.99 -0.84 -6.95
C VAL A 52 -8.81 -0.90 -8.24
N LYS A 53 -9.95 -0.20 -8.29
CA LYS A 53 -10.77 -0.16 -9.50
C LYS A 53 -10.05 0.52 -10.66
N GLU A 54 -9.34 1.62 -10.40
CA GLU A 54 -8.60 2.37 -11.42
C GLU A 54 -7.42 1.57 -12.01
N GLU A 55 -6.72 0.82 -11.16
CA GLU A 55 -5.50 0.10 -11.56
C GLU A 55 -5.74 -1.27 -12.20
N VAL A 56 -6.94 -1.85 -12.04
CA VAL A 56 -7.30 -3.21 -12.48
C VAL A 56 -8.33 -3.20 -13.63
N GLN A 57 -8.71 -2.03 -14.16
CA GLN A 57 -9.67 -1.92 -15.28
C GLN A 57 -9.26 -2.69 -16.54
#